data_AF-A0A971GD62-F1
#
_entry.id   AF-A0A971GD62-F1
#
_cell.length_a   1.000
_cell.length_b   1.000
_cell.length_c   1.000
_cell.angle_alpha   90.00
_cell.angle_beta   90.00
_cell.angle_gamma   90.00
#
_symmetry.space_group_name_H-M   'P 1'
#
loop_
_entity.id
_entity.type
_entity.pdbx_description
1 polymer ?
#
loop_
_entity_poly.entity_id
_entity_poly.type
_entity_poly.pdbx_seq_one_letter_code
_entity_poly.pdbx_strand_id
1 'polypeptide(L)'
;MKRNVVMIMIILAVVSMSLVARPMAEKQYAAIETQILGLEEAKKAYDSLDEAIVKEREAALKSLNDAVEKQDRASYQRARETLSRLSTYRMSRQQSDALLGELLSLDEGERAEWAAWLAQKSPYWRPTLTLDFSAEGEGYRYSYRQQITQSATSTVTLPSASQIRFSSTHLGILAGWGVTPDEVTYEAGETIAMPYTDQTLYAVYQEGVRFVDERSGIDLTFTEGDFTVPIPESTDSGAIFAGWWDRTTGQLITDADTYTAEGKGGFFEALWKQFS
;
A
#
# COMPACT_ATOMS: atom_id res chain seq x y z
N MET A 1 32.70 5.36 45.85
CA MET A 1 31.44 5.27 45.09
C MET A 1 31.76 4.74 43.71
N LYS A 2 31.17 3.59 43.36
CA LYS A 2 31.31 2.91 42.07
C LYS A 2 30.49 3.67 41.03
N ARG A 3 31.07 4.02 39.87
CA ARG A 3 30.32 4.34 38.66
C ARG A 3 30.79 3.40 37.56
N ASN A 4 29.91 2.47 37.23
CA ASN A 4 30.11 1.43 36.25
C ASN A 4 30.29 2.06 34.86
N VAL A 5 31.42 1.76 34.24
CA VAL A 5 31.64 1.98 32.81
C VAL A 5 30.95 0.83 32.09
N VAL A 6 29.89 1.15 31.35
CA VAL A 6 29.22 0.19 30.45
C VAL A 6 30.16 -0.06 29.27
N MET A 7 30.66 -1.30 29.21
CA MET A 7 31.58 -1.79 28.21
C MET A 7 30.78 -2.24 26.99
N ILE A 8 30.79 -1.43 25.93
CA ILE A 8 30.25 -1.78 24.61
C ILE A 8 31.21 -2.78 23.97
N MET A 9 30.78 -4.03 23.82
CA MET A 9 31.55 -5.11 23.19
C MET A 9 31.33 -5.07 21.67
N ILE A 10 32.26 -4.45 20.95
CA ILE A 10 32.32 -4.51 19.48
C ILE A 10 32.94 -5.86 19.10
N ILE A 11 32.13 -6.82 18.66
CA ILE A 11 32.62 -8.10 18.13
C ILE A 11 32.93 -7.89 16.64
N LEU A 12 34.16 -7.49 16.34
CA LEU A 12 34.73 -7.53 15.00
C LEU A 12 35.39 -8.92 14.81
N ALA A 13 34.80 -9.77 13.96
CA ALA A 13 35.38 -11.07 13.62
C ALA A 13 35.58 -11.21 12.11
N VAL A 14 36.64 -10.56 11.60
CA VAL A 14 37.27 -10.95 10.34
C VAL A 14 38.30 -12.03 10.68
N VAL A 15 37.97 -13.31 10.43
CA VAL A 15 38.96 -14.39 10.50
C VAL A 15 38.89 -15.22 9.23
N SER A 16 40.05 -15.29 8.59
CA SER A 16 40.43 -15.97 7.36
C SER A 16 40.18 -17.49 7.38
N MET A 17 39.87 -17.98 6.17
CA MET A 17 39.65 -19.36 5.70
C MET A 17 40.33 -20.50 6.49
N SER A 18 39.52 -21.51 6.83
CA SER A 18 39.91 -22.92 6.84
C SER A 18 38.75 -23.79 6.33
N LEU A 19 39.10 -24.75 5.46
CA LEU A 19 38.23 -25.58 4.60
C LEU A 19 37.48 -26.72 5.33
N VAL A 20 36.95 -26.43 6.52
CA VAL A 20 35.83 -27.19 7.10
C VAL A 20 34.78 -26.13 7.43
N ALA A 21 33.85 -25.91 6.49
CA ALA A 21 32.80 -24.91 6.62
C ALA A 21 31.90 -25.27 7.82
N ARG A 22 32.30 -24.86 9.02
CA ARG A 22 31.37 -24.75 10.15
C ARG A 22 30.27 -23.80 9.70
N PRO A 23 28.99 -24.14 9.89
CA PRO A 23 27.88 -23.30 9.44
C PRO A 23 27.98 -21.95 10.15
N MET A 24 28.41 -20.95 9.40
CA MET A 24 28.60 -19.57 9.82
C MET A 24 27.23 -18.93 10.02
N ALA A 25 26.28 -19.20 9.12
CA ALA A 25 24.91 -18.70 9.19
C ALA A 25 24.19 -19.22 10.44
N GLU A 26 24.35 -20.50 10.81
CA GLU A 26 23.74 -21.07 12.03
C GLU A 26 24.24 -20.36 13.28
N LYS A 27 25.55 -20.12 13.39
CA LYS A 27 26.15 -19.45 14.53
C LYS A 27 25.72 -17.98 14.63
N GLN A 28 25.68 -17.30 13.50
CA GLN A 28 25.23 -15.90 13.43
C GLN A 28 23.75 -15.80 13.81
N TYR A 29 22.90 -16.68 13.27
CA TYR A 29 21.49 -16.72 13.59
C TYR A 29 21.25 -17.05 15.07
N ALA A 30 21.91 -18.07 15.63
CA ALA A 30 21.80 -18.43 17.04
C ALA A 30 22.22 -17.30 18.00
N ALA A 31 23.14 -16.43 17.58
CA ALA A 31 23.56 -15.28 18.37
C ALA A 31 22.47 -14.20 18.46
N ILE A 32 21.58 -14.11 17.48
CA ILE A 32 20.58 -13.04 17.38
C ILE A 32 19.13 -13.52 17.56
N GLU A 33 18.83 -14.80 17.38
CA GLU A 33 17.46 -15.35 17.36
C GLU A 33 16.63 -14.99 18.60
N THR A 34 17.26 -14.87 19.76
CA THR A 34 16.59 -14.57 21.04
C THR A 34 16.78 -13.12 21.50
N GLN A 35 17.52 -12.31 20.75
CA GLN A 35 17.85 -10.94 21.12
C GLN A 35 16.93 -9.95 20.43
N ILE A 36 16.48 -8.94 21.17
CA ILE A 36 15.86 -7.74 20.60
C ILE A 36 16.97 -6.71 20.43
N LEU A 37 17.35 -6.48 19.19
CA LEU A 37 18.38 -5.52 18.78
C LEU A 37 17.72 -4.20 18.37
N GLY A 38 18.47 -3.10 18.47
CA GLY A 38 18.06 -1.83 17.86
C GLY A 38 18.19 -1.86 16.34
N LEU A 39 17.65 -0.85 15.63
CA LEU A 39 17.62 -0.81 14.16
C LEU A 39 19.01 -0.96 13.53
N GLU A 40 20.01 -0.23 14.03
CA GLU A 40 21.36 -0.30 13.49
C GLU A 40 22.04 -1.65 13.71
N GLU A 41 21.97 -2.20 14.92
CA GLU A 41 22.57 -3.50 15.23
C GLU A 41 21.85 -4.61 14.49
N ALA A 42 20.52 -4.55 14.41
CA ALA A 42 19.71 -5.50 13.65
C ALA A 42 20.09 -5.47 12.17
N LYS A 43 20.26 -4.28 11.58
CA LYS A 43 20.70 -4.14 10.19
C LYS A 43 22.04 -4.78 9.94
N LYS A 44 23.06 -4.46 10.74
CA LYS A 44 24.39 -5.07 10.62
C LYS A 44 24.33 -6.60 10.79
N ALA A 45 23.56 -7.08 11.76
CA ALA A 45 23.45 -8.51 12.05
C ALA A 45 22.73 -9.29 10.94
N TYR A 46 21.57 -8.83 10.47
CA TYR A 46 20.79 -9.53 9.44
C TYR A 46 21.41 -9.38 8.05
N ASP A 47 22.05 -8.24 7.73
CA ASP A 47 22.77 -8.11 6.46
C ASP A 47 23.98 -9.05 6.41
N SER A 48 24.73 -9.18 7.52
CA SER A 48 25.83 -10.16 7.62
C SER A 48 25.33 -11.61 7.57
N LEU A 49 24.18 -11.91 8.21
CA LEU A 49 23.57 -13.23 8.17
C LEU A 49 23.14 -13.60 6.74
N ASP A 50 22.54 -12.67 5.99
CA ASP A 50 22.14 -12.91 4.61
C ASP A 50 23.33 -13.23 3.70
N GLU A 51 24.45 -12.53 3.86
CA GLU A 51 25.69 -12.84 3.14
C GLU A 51 26.17 -14.27 3.42
N ALA A 52 26.14 -14.68 4.69
CA ALA A 52 26.50 -16.04 5.08
C ALA A 52 25.52 -17.08 4.52
N ILE A 53 24.21 -16.79 4.55
CA ILE A 53 23.17 -17.66 3.98
C ILE A 53 23.37 -17.84 2.48
N VAL A 54 23.62 -16.76 1.73
CA VAL A 54 23.85 -16.82 0.28
C VAL A 54 25.04 -17.70 -0.03
N LYS A 55 26.17 -17.47 0.64
CA LYS A 55 27.40 -18.24 0.44
C LYS A 55 27.22 -19.72 0.78
N GLU A 56 26.58 -20.05 1.89
CA GLU A 56 26.31 -21.43 2.27
C GLU A 56 25.28 -22.10 1.35
N ARG A 57 24.29 -21.35 0.87
CA ARG A 57 23.30 -21.84 -0.10
C ARG A 57 23.97 -22.21 -1.43
N GLU A 58 24.85 -21.36 -1.95
CA GLU A 58 25.61 -21.65 -3.17
C GLU A 58 26.48 -22.90 -3.02
N ALA A 59 27.17 -23.04 -1.88
CA ALA A 59 27.97 -24.23 -1.58
C ALA A 59 27.10 -25.49 -1.47
N ALA A 60 25.94 -25.40 -0.84
CA ALA A 60 24.99 -26.51 -0.72
C ALA A 60 24.39 -26.90 -2.07
N LEU A 61 24.03 -25.94 -2.93
CA LEU A 61 23.55 -26.20 -4.29
C LEU A 61 24.62 -26.88 -5.14
N LYS A 62 25.87 -26.42 -5.06
CA LYS A 62 26.99 -27.09 -5.73
C LYS A 62 27.16 -28.52 -5.24
N SER A 63 27.14 -28.73 -3.92
CA SER A 63 27.23 -30.06 -3.31
C SER A 63 26.10 -30.98 -3.74
N LEU A 64 24.89 -30.44 -3.94
CA LEU A 64 23.73 -31.18 -4.42
C LEU A 64 23.94 -31.64 -5.86
N ASN A 65 24.41 -30.75 -6.75
CA ASN A 65 24.72 -31.11 -8.13
C ASN A 65 25.83 -32.16 -8.23
N ASP A 66 26.94 -31.97 -7.49
CA ASP A 66 28.04 -32.93 -7.43
C ASP A 66 27.56 -34.31 -6.91
N ALA A 67 26.65 -34.31 -5.94
CA ALA A 67 26.09 -35.53 -5.38
C ALA A 67 25.16 -36.26 -6.38
N VAL A 68 24.40 -35.52 -7.19
CA VAL A 68 23.58 -36.10 -8.27
C VAL A 68 24.48 -36.75 -9.32
N GLU A 69 25.53 -36.07 -9.78
CA GLU A 69 26.48 -36.61 -10.76
C GLU A 69 27.17 -37.88 -10.27
N LYS A 70 27.54 -37.91 -8.98
CA LYS A 70 28.23 -39.05 -8.34
C LYS A 70 27.29 -40.11 -7.79
N GLN A 71 25.98 -39.94 -7.95
CA GLN A 71 24.94 -40.81 -7.35
C GLN A 71 25.11 -41.00 -5.82
N ASP A 72 25.66 -40.00 -5.12
CA ASP A 72 25.87 -40.03 -3.68
C ASP A 72 24.62 -39.53 -2.94
N ARG A 73 23.78 -40.50 -2.56
CA ARG A 73 22.54 -40.23 -1.83
C ARG A 73 22.76 -39.56 -0.47
N ALA A 74 23.85 -39.86 0.23
CA ALA A 74 24.10 -39.31 1.57
C ALA A 74 24.47 -37.83 1.47
N SER A 75 25.35 -37.47 0.54
CA SER A 75 25.72 -36.07 0.29
C SER A 75 24.53 -35.25 -0.24
N TYR A 76 23.69 -35.85 -1.09
CA TYR A 76 22.46 -35.22 -1.56
C TYR A 76 21.52 -34.86 -0.39
N GLN A 77 21.29 -35.80 0.54
CA GLN A 77 20.43 -35.57 1.70
C GLN A 77 20.97 -34.45 2.60
N ARG A 78 22.26 -34.46 2.92
CA ARG A 78 22.90 -33.41 3.73
C ARG A 78 22.81 -32.03 3.09
N ALA A 79 23.02 -31.95 1.77
CA ALA A 79 22.90 -30.68 1.04
C ALA A 79 21.47 -30.14 1.08
N ARG A 80 20.48 -31.03 0.92
CA ARG A 80 19.06 -30.66 1.01
C ARG A 80 18.65 -30.23 2.42
N GLU A 81 19.10 -30.93 3.46
CA GLU A 81 18.89 -30.54 4.86
C GLU A 81 19.50 -29.16 5.14
N THR A 82 20.70 -28.91 4.64
CA THR A 82 21.35 -27.59 4.76
C THR A 82 20.50 -26.49 4.12
N LEU A 83 20.04 -26.69 2.88
CA LEU A 83 19.15 -25.73 2.21
C LEU A 83 17.85 -25.49 2.97
N SER A 84 17.25 -26.56 3.50
CA SER A 84 16.02 -26.48 4.30
C SER A 84 16.21 -25.73 5.61
N ARG A 85 17.40 -25.81 6.21
CA ARG A 85 17.71 -25.12 7.46
C ARG A 85 18.05 -23.65 7.21
N LEU A 86 18.79 -23.34 6.14
CA LEU A 86 19.10 -21.96 5.77
C LEU A 86 17.84 -21.13 5.50
N SER A 87 16.74 -21.74 5.03
CA SER A 87 15.48 -21.03 4.80
C SER A 87 14.72 -20.66 6.09
N THR A 88 15.09 -21.25 7.23
CA THR A 88 14.46 -20.95 8.52
C THR A 88 15.12 -19.78 9.25
N TYR A 89 16.34 -19.40 8.85
CA TYR A 89 17.08 -18.30 9.46
C TYR A 89 16.51 -16.97 9.00
N ARG A 90 15.53 -16.46 9.74
CA ARG A 90 14.82 -15.22 9.42
C ARG A 90 14.42 -14.49 10.68
N MET A 91 14.19 -13.19 10.57
CA MET A 91 13.69 -12.37 11.67
C MET A 91 12.40 -12.95 12.24
N SER A 92 12.28 -13.00 13.58
CA SER A 92 11.06 -13.43 14.26
C SER A 92 10.00 -12.32 14.30
N ARG A 93 8.74 -12.67 14.59
CA ARG A 93 7.66 -11.68 14.73
C ARG A 93 7.95 -10.66 15.83
N GLN A 94 8.43 -11.14 16.98
CA GLN A 94 8.75 -10.28 18.14
C GLN A 94 9.84 -9.26 17.80
N GLN A 95 10.88 -9.67 17.07
CA GLN A 95 11.94 -8.77 16.61
C GLN A 95 11.40 -7.74 15.61
N SER A 96 10.58 -8.20 14.64
CA SER A 96 9.94 -7.31 13.68
C SER A 96 9.07 -6.25 14.35
N ASP A 97 8.25 -6.63 15.32
CA ASP A 97 7.35 -5.72 16.02
C ASP A 97 8.13 -4.70 16.87
N ALA A 98 9.23 -5.13 17.51
CA ALA A 98 10.10 -4.23 18.27
C ALA A 98 10.80 -3.20 17.37
N LEU A 99 11.34 -3.64 16.23
CA LEU A 99 11.99 -2.76 15.25
C LEU A 99 10.99 -1.81 14.59
N LEU A 100 9.74 -2.26 14.35
CA LEU A 100 8.67 -1.37 13.90
C LEU A 100 8.37 -0.30 14.94
N GLY A 101 8.29 -0.66 16.23
CA GLY A 101 8.10 0.31 17.31
C GLY A 101 9.19 1.37 17.36
N GLU A 102 10.45 0.97 17.16
CA GLU A 102 11.58 1.90 17.07
C GLU A 102 11.49 2.78 15.82
N LEU A 103 11.18 2.20 14.65
CA LEU A 103 11.00 2.93 13.40
C LEU A 103 9.94 4.04 13.53
N LEU A 104 8.80 3.73 14.16
CA LEU A 104 7.73 4.71 14.36
C LEU A 104 8.11 5.85 15.32
N SER A 105 9.17 5.67 16.13
CA SER A 105 9.70 6.71 17.02
C SER A 105 10.73 7.63 16.37
N LEU A 106 11.25 7.27 15.19
CA LEU A 106 12.20 8.11 14.44
C LEU A 106 11.53 9.35 13.85
N ASP A 107 12.34 10.32 13.46
CA ASP A 107 11.89 11.48 12.69
C ASP A 107 11.49 11.05 11.26
N GLU A 108 10.53 11.77 10.66
CA GLU A 108 9.91 11.40 9.38
C GLU A 108 10.91 11.19 8.24
N GLY A 109 12.00 11.98 8.21
CA GLY A 109 13.04 11.89 7.19
C GLY A 109 13.87 10.60 7.22
N GLU A 110 13.96 9.92 8.37
CA GLU A 110 14.74 8.69 8.53
C GLU A 110 13.89 7.42 8.37
N ARG A 111 12.56 7.53 8.56
CA ARG A 111 11.65 6.38 8.54
C ARG A 111 11.66 5.63 7.21
N ALA A 112 11.76 6.33 6.08
CA ALA A 112 11.64 5.73 4.76
C ALA A 112 12.76 4.71 4.46
N GLU A 113 14.00 5.00 4.86
CA GLU A 113 15.14 4.09 4.65
C GLU A 113 15.00 2.83 5.52
N TRP A 114 14.73 3.04 6.81
CA TRP A 114 14.52 1.94 7.76
C TRP A 114 13.30 1.09 7.39
N ALA A 115 12.25 1.71 6.86
CA ALA A 115 11.08 1.03 6.32
C ALA A 115 11.40 0.19 5.09
N ALA A 116 12.20 0.70 4.15
CA ALA A 116 12.63 -0.09 3.00
C ALA A 116 13.38 -1.35 3.45
N TRP A 117 14.30 -1.19 4.40
CA TRP A 117 15.09 -2.30 4.92
C TRP A 117 14.22 -3.30 5.69
N LEU A 118 13.39 -2.85 6.63
CA LEU A 118 12.55 -3.75 7.44
C LEU A 118 11.52 -4.48 6.58
N ALA A 119 10.97 -3.85 5.53
CA ALA A 119 10.02 -4.49 4.61
C ALA A 119 10.67 -5.59 3.76
N GLN A 120 11.98 -5.48 3.50
CA GLN A 120 12.75 -6.51 2.82
C GLN A 120 13.08 -7.69 3.75
N LYS A 121 13.45 -7.40 5.00
CA LYS A 121 14.00 -8.41 5.92
C LYS A 121 12.95 -9.11 6.75
N SER A 122 11.90 -8.40 7.16
CA SER A 122 10.83 -8.98 7.96
C SER A 122 9.78 -9.66 7.08
N PRO A 123 9.53 -10.97 7.26
CA PRO A 123 8.39 -11.61 6.62
C PRO A 123 7.05 -11.28 7.32
N TYR A 124 7.09 -10.62 8.47
CA TYR A 124 5.92 -10.38 9.33
C TYR A 124 5.36 -8.97 9.25
N TRP A 125 6.13 -8.01 8.71
CA TRP A 125 5.67 -6.65 8.55
C TRP A 125 5.23 -6.38 7.10
N ARG A 126 3.91 -6.27 6.94
CA ARG A 126 3.23 -6.00 5.67
C ARG A 126 2.02 -5.11 6.00
N PRO A 127 2.18 -3.79 6.10
CA PRO A 127 1.07 -2.92 6.44
C PRO A 127 -0.01 -3.01 5.37
N THR A 128 -1.27 -2.98 5.82
CA THR A 128 -2.44 -3.04 4.95
C THR A 128 -3.19 -1.72 5.02
N LEU A 129 -3.40 -1.10 3.87
CA LEU A 129 -4.34 0.01 3.72
C LEU A 129 -5.70 -0.57 3.34
N THR A 130 -6.69 -0.37 4.20
CA THR A 130 -8.08 -0.75 3.92
C THR A 130 -8.86 0.50 3.56
N LEU A 131 -9.47 0.52 2.39
CA LEU A 131 -10.46 1.51 1.99
C LEU A 131 -11.83 0.91 2.30
N ASP A 132 -12.62 1.58 3.12
CA ASP A 132 -13.90 1.06 3.59
C ASP A 132 -15.02 2.08 3.47
N PHE A 133 -16.20 1.59 3.15
CA PHE A 133 -17.42 2.38 3.10
C PHE A 133 -18.62 1.46 3.22
N SER A 134 -19.58 1.87 4.05
CA SER A 134 -20.91 1.26 4.05
C SER A 134 -21.95 2.31 4.38
N ALA A 135 -23.07 2.25 3.66
CA ALA A 135 -24.21 3.10 3.91
C ALA A 135 -25.49 2.35 3.57
N GLU A 136 -26.51 2.50 4.41
CA GLU A 136 -27.82 1.90 4.21
C GLU A 136 -28.92 2.90 4.55
N GLY A 137 -30.06 2.72 3.90
CA GLY A 137 -31.25 3.55 4.09
C GLY A 137 -32.46 2.88 3.48
N GLU A 138 -33.57 3.61 3.39
CA GLU A 138 -34.78 3.08 2.79
C GLU A 138 -34.55 2.79 1.29
N GLY A 139 -34.68 1.53 0.90
CA GLY A 139 -34.55 1.12 -0.50
C GLY A 139 -33.11 1.06 -1.05
N TYR A 140 -32.08 1.31 -0.24
CA TYR A 140 -30.69 1.19 -0.70
C TYR A 140 -29.73 0.63 0.37
N ARG A 141 -28.71 -0.08 -0.11
CA ARG A 141 -27.57 -0.54 0.66
C ARG A 141 -26.33 -0.54 -0.22
N TYR A 142 -25.33 0.23 0.17
CA TYR A 142 -24.05 0.35 -0.52
C TYR A 142 -22.93 -0.13 0.40
N SER A 143 -21.95 -0.80 -0.19
CA SER A 143 -20.73 -1.20 0.51
C SER A 143 -19.58 -1.23 -0.48
N TYR A 144 -18.44 -0.68 -0.06
CA TYR A 144 -17.18 -0.76 -0.78
C TYR A 144 -16.09 -1.12 0.22
N ARG A 145 -15.32 -2.15 -0.11
CA ARG A 145 -14.13 -2.49 0.65
C ARG A 145 -13.03 -2.92 -0.28
N GLN A 146 -11.89 -2.24 -0.21
CA GLN A 146 -10.68 -2.61 -0.92
C GLN A 146 -9.52 -2.72 0.07
N GLN A 147 -8.74 -3.78 -0.02
CA GLN A 147 -7.51 -3.94 0.76
C GLN A 147 -6.32 -3.85 -0.19
N ILE A 148 -5.35 -3.03 0.20
CA ILE A 148 -4.14 -2.77 -0.56
C ILE A 148 -2.96 -3.17 0.31
N THR A 149 -2.20 -4.14 -0.17
CA THR A 149 -0.97 -4.62 0.47
C THR A 149 0.19 -4.34 -0.48
N GLN A 150 1.02 -3.37 -0.14
CA GLN A 150 2.22 -2.99 -0.88
C GLN A 150 3.38 -2.73 0.09
N SER A 151 4.56 -2.37 -0.43
CA SER A 151 5.69 -1.95 0.42
C SER A 151 5.32 -0.68 1.19
N ALA A 152 5.73 -0.56 2.45
CA ALA A 152 5.52 0.66 3.24
C ALA A 152 6.19 1.91 2.62
N THR A 153 7.10 1.72 1.66
CA THR A 153 7.79 2.80 0.93
C THR A 153 7.19 3.11 -0.44
N SER A 154 6.12 2.41 -0.81
CA SER A 154 5.42 2.66 -2.07
C SER A 154 4.35 3.74 -1.91
N THR A 155 3.82 4.21 -3.04
CA THR A 155 2.68 5.13 -3.07
C THR A 155 1.44 4.41 -3.62
N VAL A 156 0.28 4.89 -3.21
CA VAL A 156 -1.03 4.38 -3.64
C VAL A 156 -1.89 5.56 -4.08
N THR A 157 -2.43 5.47 -5.29
CA THR A 157 -3.47 6.38 -5.77
C THR A 157 -4.82 5.92 -5.23
N LEU A 158 -5.45 6.76 -4.43
CA LEU A 158 -6.76 6.52 -3.87
C LEU A 158 -7.83 6.56 -4.95
N PRO A 159 -8.94 5.82 -4.79
CA PRO A 159 -10.00 5.86 -5.77
C PRO A 159 -10.65 7.24 -5.86
N SER A 160 -10.96 7.66 -7.08
CA SER A 160 -11.70 8.90 -7.33
C SER A 160 -13.19 8.63 -7.57
N ALA A 161 -13.98 9.71 -7.64
CA ALA A 161 -15.42 9.63 -7.91
C ALA A 161 -15.77 8.97 -9.26
N SER A 162 -14.84 8.86 -10.22
CA SER A 162 -15.09 8.13 -11.48
C SER A 162 -15.01 6.61 -11.33
N GLN A 163 -14.29 6.14 -10.30
CA GLN A 163 -14.02 4.72 -10.04
C GLN A 163 -15.01 4.10 -9.05
N ILE A 164 -15.51 4.88 -8.07
CA ILE A 164 -16.54 4.44 -7.14
C ILE A 164 -17.86 5.15 -7.48
N ARG A 165 -18.72 4.45 -8.23
CA ARG A 165 -20.02 4.97 -8.66
C ARG A 165 -21.13 4.44 -7.76
N PHE A 166 -21.54 5.23 -6.78
CA PHE A 166 -22.79 5.03 -6.06
C PHE A 166 -23.82 6.08 -6.43
N SER A 167 -25.07 5.87 -6.05
CA SER A 167 -26.14 6.83 -6.35
C SER A 167 -25.88 8.15 -5.63
N SER A 168 -25.62 9.22 -6.40
CA SER A 168 -25.43 10.56 -5.86
C SER A 168 -26.70 11.12 -5.20
N THR A 169 -27.90 10.67 -5.58
CA THR A 169 -29.15 11.03 -4.89
C THR A 169 -29.14 10.60 -3.42
N HIS A 170 -28.58 9.41 -3.13
CA HIS A 170 -28.59 8.84 -1.79
C HIS A 170 -27.38 9.25 -0.96
N LEU A 171 -26.21 9.34 -1.59
CA LEU A 171 -24.94 9.53 -0.90
C LEU A 171 -24.29 10.87 -1.18
N GLY A 172 -24.65 11.55 -2.27
CA GLY A 172 -23.92 12.71 -2.76
C GLY A 172 -22.68 12.31 -3.56
N ILE A 173 -21.68 13.17 -3.56
CA ILE A 173 -20.43 13.02 -4.29
C ILE A 173 -19.30 12.58 -3.34
N LEU A 174 -18.39 11.73 -3.84
CA LEU A 174 -17.21 11.34 -3.09
C LEU A 174 -16.29 12.55 -2.93
N ALA A 175 -16.21 13.09 -1.71
CA ALA A 175 -15.33 14.21 -1.37
C ALA A 175 -13.87 13.75 -1.26
N GLY A 176 -13.67 12.56 -0.68
CA GLY A 176 -12.35 12.00 -0.48
C GLY A 176 -12.34 10.86 0.53
N TRP A 177 -11.19 10.70 1.19
CA TRP A 177 -10.92 9.62 2.11
C TRP A 177 -10.45 10.17 3.45
N GLY A 178 -11.06 9.68 4.53
CA GLY A 178 -10.80 10.14 5.89
C GLY A 178 -10.26 9.03 6.79
N VAL A 179 -9.42 9.37 7.76
CA VAL A 179 -9.12 8.44 8.88
C VAL A 179 -10.37 8.22 9.74
N THR A 180 -11.31 9.17 9.71
CA THR A 180 -12.65 9.04 10.25
C THR A 180 -13.69 9.18 9.14
N PRO A 181 -14.93 8.69 9.32
CA PRO A 181 -15.98 8.79 8.30
C PRO A 181 -16.47 10.22 8.02
N ASP A 182 -16.20 11.18 8.90
CA ASP A 182 -16.81 12.51 8.88
C ASP A 182 -15.87 13.61 8.35
N GLU A 183 -14.58 13.32 8.24
CA GLU A 183 -13.55 14.31 7.89
C GLU A 183 -12.69 13.82 6.73
N VAL A 184 -12.59 14.64 5.69
CA VAL A 184 -11.69 14.37 4.56
C VAL A 184 -10.25 14.61 5.00
N THR A 185 -9.43 13.56 4.94
CA THR A 185 -7.97 13.66 5.17
C THR A 185 -7.22 13.74 3.84
N TYR A 186 -7.71 13.04 2.81
CA TYR A 186 -7.12 12.95 1.48
C TYR A 186 -8.17 13.19 0.42
N GLU A 187 -7.82 13.89 -0.65
CA GLU A 187 -8.71 14.14 -1.77
C GLU A 187 -9.02 12.87 -2.56
N ALA A 188 -10.18 12.83 -3.22
CA ALA A 188 -10.54 11.74 -4.11
C ALA A 188 -9.56 11.68 -5.31
N GLY A 189 -8.90 10.54 -5.52
CA GLY A 189 -7.87 10.41 -6.57
C GLY A 189 -6.46 10.77 -6.13
N GLU A 190 -6.26 11.24 -4.89
CA GLU A 190 -4.95 11.63 -4.38
C GLU A 190 -3.98 10.44 -4.33
N THR A 191 -2.69 10.70 -4.58
CA THR A 191 -1.63 9.70 -4.39
C THR A 191 -0.93 9.91 -3.07
N ILE A 192 -1.07 8.94 -2.17
CA ILE A 192 -0.53 8.99 -0.80
C ILE A 192 0.62 7.99 -0.64
N ALA A 193 1.48 8.23 0.36
CA ALA A 193 2.44 7.21 0.80
C ALA A 193 1.70 6.06 1.51
N MET A 194 2.17 4.83 1.32
CA MET A 194 1.67 3.70 2.10
C MET A 194 1.95 3.91 3.58
N PRO A 195 0.99 3.62 4.47
CA PRO A 195 1.21 3.75 5.90
C PRO A 195 2.19 2.70 6.41
N TYR A 196 2.90 3.03 7.49
CA TYR A 196 3.82 2.10 8.16
C TYR A 196 3.08 1.05 9.01
N THR A 197 1.82 1.29 9.35
CA THR A 197 0.95 0.39 10.10
C THR A 197 -0.35 0.14 9.34
N ASP A 198 -1.11 -0.87 9.77
CA ASP A 198 -2.45 -1.07 9.24
C ASP A 198 -3.30 0.18 9.46
N GLN A 199 -3.94 0.66 8.40
CA GLN A 199 -4.76 1.85 8.42
C GLN A 199 -6.04 1.59 7.65
N THR A 200 -7.16 2.10 8.19
CA THR A 200 -8.43 2.14 7.46
C THR A 200 -8.71 3.58 7.09
N LEU A 201 -9.04 3.82 5.82
CA LEU A 201 -9.59 5.06 5.33
C LEU A 201 -11.05 4.85 4.95
N TYR A 202 -11.89 5.76 5.39
CA TYR A 202 -13.32 5.77 5.15
C TYR A 202 -13.64 6.70 3.99
N ALA A 203 -14.50 6.26 3.07
CA ALA A 203 -14.98 7.16 2.03
C ALA A 203 -15.89 8.22 2.65
N VAL A 204 -15.56 9.49 2.42
CA VAL A 204 -16.32 10.64 2.90
C VAL A 204 -17.12 11.21 1.74
N TYR A 205 -18.44 11.25 1.91
CA TYR A 205 -19.35 11.80 0.92
C TYR A 205 -19.91 13.13 1.40
N GLN A 206 -20.12 14.04 0.46
CA GLN A 206 -20.73 15.35 0.71
C GLN A 206 -21.85 15.62 -0.28
N GLU A 207 -22.74 16.54 0.07
CA GLU A 207 -23.79 16.97 -0.85
C GLU A 207 -23.18 17.68 -2.04
N GLY A 208 -23.75 17.47 -3.23
CA GLY A 208 -23.27 18.14 -4.43
C GLY A 208 -23.57 17.45 -5.75
N VAL A 209 -23.25 18.15 -6.84
CA VAL A 209 -23.47 17.68 -8.20
C VAL A 209 -22.17 17.62 -8.98
N ARG A 210 -22.08 16.67 -9.90
CA ARG A 210 -20.92 16.52 -10.77
C ARG A 210 -21.35 16.46 -12.24
N PHE A 211 -20.69 17.24 -13.08
CA PHE A 211 -20.86 17.27 -14.53
C PHE A 211 -19.62 16.71 -15.21
N VAL A 212 -19.79 15.70 -16.06
CA VAL A 212 -18.71 15.03 -16.78
C VAL A 212 -18.97 15.00 -18.28
N ASP A 213 -18.04 15.54 -19.05
CA ASP A 213 -17.99 15.43 -20.50
C ASP A 213 -16.56 15.23 -20.99
N GLU A 214 -16.25 14.01 -21.42
CA GLU A 214 -14.93 13.67 -21.97
C GLU A 214 -14.62 14.46 -23.25
N ARG A 215 -15.65 14.85 -24.03
CA ARG A 215 -15.46 15.53 -25.33
C ARG A 215 -14.98 16.96 -25.17
N SER A 216 -15.51 17.71 -24.19
CA SER A 216 -15.06 19.07 -23.85
C SER A 216 -14.03 19.12 -22.73
N GLY A 217 -13.74 17.98 -22.08
CA GLY A 217 -12.81 17.90 -20.94
C GLY A 217 -13.40 18.46 -19.64
N ILE A 218 -14.73 18.52 -19.53
CA ILE A 218 -15.42 18.95 -18.31
C ILE A 218 -15.43 17.80 -17.30
N ASP A 219 -14.92 18.07 -16.10
CA ASP A 219 -15.13 17.27 -14.90
C ASP A 219 -15.27 18.24 -13.72
N LEU A 220 -16.47 18.79 -13.56
CA LEU A 220 -16.75 19.85 -12.59
C LEU A 220 -17.63 19.32 -11.47
N THR A 221 -17.25 19.66 -10.24
CA THR A 221 -17.95 19.26 -9.03
C THR A 221 -18.35 20.51 -8.26
N PHE A 222 -19.60 20.55 -7.79
CA PHE A 222 -20.15 21.66 -7.01
C PHE A 222 -20.77 21.11 -5.72
N THR A 223 -20.45 21.73 -4.59
CA THR A 223 -20.76 21.18 -3.25
C THR A 223 -21.79 21.99 -2.46
N GLU A 224 -22.16 23.19 -2.93
CA GLU A 224 -23.12 24.07 -2.25
C GLU A 224 -23.94 24.92 -3.25
N GLY A 225 -25.23 25.13 -2.95
CA GLY A 225 -26.08 26.15 -3.59
C GLY A 225 -26.79 25.75 -4.89
N ASP A 226 -27.34 26.76 -5.58
CA ASP A 226 -27.87 26.61 -6.94
C ASP A 226 -26.70 26.40 -7.91
N PHE A 227 -26.67 25.24 -8.56
CA PHE A 227 -25.53 24.84 -9.36
C PHE A 227 -25.62 25.44 -10.76
N THR A 228 -24.61 26.20 -11.18
CA THR A 228 -24.51 26.68 -12.56
C THR A 228 -24.24 25.51 -13.48
N VAL A 229 -25.15 25.26 -14.41
CA VAL A 229 -25.01 24.17 -15.37
C VAL A 229 -23.94 24.57 -16.40
N PRO A 230 -22.82 23.83 -16.53
CA PRO A 230 -21.78 24.19 -17.46
C PRO A 230 -22.25 23.97 -18.91
N ILE A 231 -21.78 24.81 -19.83
CA ILE A 231 -22.07 24.69 -21.27
C ILE A 231 -20.84 24.09 -21.94
N PRO A 232 -20.90 22.84 -22.44
CA PRO A 232 -19.78 22.22 -23.13
C PRO A 232 -19.46 22.91 -24.45
N GLU A 233 -18.17 23.18 -24.69
CA GLU A 233 -17.67 23.59 -25.99
C GLU A 233 -16.94 22.43 -26.67
N SER A 234 -17.22 22.18 -27.95
CA SER A 234 -16.51 21.17 -28.74
C SER A 234 -15.86 21.81 -29.96
N THR A 235 -14.64 21.37 -30.28
CA THR A 235 -13.93 21.74 -31.52
C THR A 235 -14.39 20.92 -32.74
N ASP A 236 -15.28 19.94 -32.56
CA ASP A 236 -15.83 19.08 -33.62
C ASP A 236 -17.13 19.67 -34.17
N SER A 237 -17.08 20.23 -35.38
CA SER A 237 -18.24 20.83 -36.05
C SER A 237 -19.35 19.82 -36.40
N GLY A 238 -19.09 18.52 -36.30
CA GLY A 238 -20.06 17.44 -36.55
C GLY A 238 -20.89 17.04 -35.32
N ALA A 239 -20.66 17.66 -34.16
CA ALA A 239 -21.32 17.30 -32.92
C ALA A 239 -22.08 18.47 -32.31
N ILE A 240 -23.35 18.24 -31.97
CA ILE A 240 -24.19 19.21 -31.26
C ILE A 240 -24.48 18.68 -29.87
N PHE A 241 -24.18 19.50 -28.86
CA PHE A 241 -24.55 19.22 -27.48
C PHE A 241 -26.08 19.19 -27.37
N ALA A 242 -26.62 18.08 -26.85
CA ALA A 242 -28.04 17.83 -26.78
C ALA A 242 -28.63 18.02 -25.37
N GLY A 243 -27.78 18.20 -24.36
CA GLY A 243 -28.17 18.36 -22.97
C GLY A 243 -27.38 17.47 -22.01
N TRP A 244 -27.58 17.71 -20.72
CA TRP A 244 -27.00 16.94 -19.63
C TRP A 244 -27.96 15.82 -19.20
N TRP A 245 -27.52 14.58 -19.30
CA TRP A 245 -28.26 13.44 -18.83
C TRP A 245 -27.96 13.19 -17.35
N ASP A 246 -28.97 13.37 -16.50
CA ASP A 246 -28.90 13.00 -15.10
C ASP A 246 -28.96 11.49 -14.96
N ARG A 247 -27.84 10.89 -14.60
CA ARG A 247 -27.72 9.44 -14.35
C ARG A 247 -28.43 9.00 -13.08
N THR A 248 -28.83 9.92 -12.22
CA THR A 248 -29.47 9.62 -10.94
C THR A 248 -31.00 9.57 -11.07
N THR A 249 -31.60 10.57 -11.71
CA THR A 249 -33.05 10.64 -11.97
C THR A 249 -33.47 10.05 -13.31
N GLY A 250 -32.52 9.86 -14.25
CA GLY A 250 -32.81 9.42 -15.62
C GLY A 250 -33.50 10.50 -16.44
N GLN A 251 -33.28 11.78 -16.13
CA GLN A 251 -33.86 12.92 -16.84
C GLN A 251 -32.82 13.66 -17.68
N LEU A 252 -33.26 14.22 -18.80
CA LEU A 252 -32.43 15.05 -19.67
C LEU A 252 -32.70 16.53 -19.39
N ILE A 253 -31.65 17.28 -19.10
CA ILE A 253 -31.68 18.73 -18.94
C ILE A 253 -31.15 19.37 -20.22
N THR A 254 -31.99 20.11 -20.94
CA THR A 254 -31.62 20.78 -22.20
C THR A 254 -31.42 22.29 -22.06
N ASP A 255 -32.18 22.95 -21.19
CA ASP A 255 -32.32 24.42 -21.19
C ASP A 255 -32.35 25.03 -19.77
N ALA A 256 -31.64 24.44 -18.81
CA ALA A 256 -31.58 24.97 -17.45
C ALA A 256 -30.23 25.65 -17.18
N ASP A 257 -30.26 26.94 -16.81
CA ASP A 257 -29.08 27.68 -16.39
C ASP A 257 -28.63 27.28 -14.97
N THR A 258 -29.56 26.77 -14.17
CA THR A 258 -29.36 26.37 -12.78
C THR A 258 -30.05 25.03 -12.50
N TYR A 259 -29.48 24.25 -11.59
CA TYR A 259 -30.05 22.99 -11.12
C TYR A 259 -30.12 22.96 -9.59
N THR A 260 -31.22 22.43 -9.07
CA THR A 260 -31.41 22.13 -7.64
C THR A 260 -31.40 20.62 -7.45
N ALA A 261 -30.53 20.11 -6.58
CA ALA A 261 -30.39 18.67 -6.37
C ALA A 261 -31.64 18.04 -5.75
N GLU A 262 -32.09 16.92 -6.33
CA GLU A 262 -33.02 16.01 -5.68
C GLU A 262 -32.25 15.05 -4.76
N GLY A 263 -32.48 15.13 -3.45
CA GLY A 263 -31.73 14.36 -2.46
C GLY A 263 -30.35 14.98 -2.17
N LYS A 264 -29.32 14.14 -1.97
CA LYS A 264 -27.98 14.59 -1.60
C LYS A 264 -27.11 15.05 -2.78
N GLY A 265 -27.54 14.82 -4.02
CA GLY A 265 -26.69 15.15 -5.16
C GLY A 265 -27.15 14.63 -6.50
N GLY A 266 -26.35 14.90 -7.53
CA GLY A 266 -26.63 14.57 -8.93
C GLY A 266 -25.38 14.24 -9.73
N PHE A 267 -25.52 13.42 -10.76
CA PHE A 267 -24.43 13.04 -11.66
C PHE A 267 -24.86 13.18 -13.11
N PHE A 268 -24.23 14.10 -13.82
CA PHE A 268 -24.62 14.51 -15.16
C PHE A 268 -23.55 14.12 -16.17
N GLU A 269 -23.96 13.42 -17.22
CA GLU A 269 -23.11 13.12 -18.37
C GLU A 269 -23.62 13.86 -19.61
N ALA A 270 -22.71 14.45 -20.37
CA ALA A 270 -23.09 15.18 -21.58
C ALA A 270 -23.57 14.22 -22.68
N LEU A 271 -24.70 14.56 -23.30
CA LEU A 271 -25.16 13.88 -24.50
C LEU A 271 -24.85 14.71 -25.73
N TRP A 272 -24.27 14.05 -26.73
CA TRP A 272 -23.91 14.65 -28.01
C TRP A 272 -24.67 13.95 -29.13
N LYS A 273 -25.25 14.74 -30.05
CA LYS A 273 -25.78 14.25 -31.32
C LYS A 273 -24.71 14.40 -32.38
N GLN A 274 -24.33 13.31 -33.03
CA GLN A 274 -23.45 13.35 -34.20
C GLN A 274 -24.28 13.44 -35.47
N PHE A 275 -23.87 14.32 -36.38
CA PHE A 275 -24.34 14.31 -37.76
C PHE A 275 -23.45 13.37 -38.56
N SER A 276 -24.00 12.23 -38.97
CA SER A 276 -23.42 11.37 -40.01
C SER A 276 -23.73 11.92 -41.40
#